data_AF-G3MHT9-F1
#
_entry.id   AF-G3MHT9-F1
#
_cell.length_a   1.000
_cell.length_b   1.000
_cell.length_c   1.000
_cell.angle_alpha   90.00
_cell.angle_beta   90.00
_cell.angle_gamma   90.00
#
_symmetry.space_group_name_H-M   'P 1'
#
loop_
_entity.id
_entity.type
_entity.pdbx_description
1 polymer ?
#
loop_
_entity_poly.entity_id
_entity_poly.type
_entity_poly.pdbx_seq_one_letter_code
_entity_poly.pdbx_strand_id
1 'polypeptide(L)'
;TTCKCRDGVTCGSLPGQCSPRAATNGMAGEQLWRGERVAGDVTKAPFMNVAARSSLLSSTARDRPLRTRGYRKLWKTYQAGTMSKKADQKRQVPCYNIIDGVPRGPYCEPECLRNALNFKPRDGDVILVAYPKSGSHWVQQVMLLILNKGESATDYYDHIEKAAFMEMNGTKELLDKMPSPRMMRTNLPILSRKSCHKNAKYVYMARNPWDCSVSFYHHVKGIAKFRFENGSFDDFLDCFLEGNFGFGDYFDHILSGYEMRNEPNVFFSTYEQFKEDTPGSIRKLAYFLGEEYGKMLDNDENIFKQVMEKSSPEFMKKIMEFESTDSSADGKPQDVKVFNFVRKAKVGDWKHYFNQELLQKMAAKIEEKTKGSDIMNLWKRPTES
;
A
#
# COMPACT_ATOMS: atom_id res chain seq x y z
N THR A 1 -45.57 -10.36 32.69
CA THR A 1 -46.66 -11.36 32.81
C THR A 1 -46.24 -12.60 32.07
N THR A 2 -46.09 -13.69 32.81
CA THR A 2 -45.59 -15.00 32.38
C THR A 2 -46.48 -15.69 31.36
N CYS A 3 -45.88 -16.34 30.36
CA CYS A 3 -46.37 -17.63 29.86
C CYS A 3 -45.21 -18.44 29.26
N LYS A 4 -44.85 -19.52 29.95
CA LYS A 4 -44.18 -20.70 29.37
C LYS A 4 -45.29 -21.61 28.84
N CYS A 5 -45.11 -22.16 27.64
CA CYS A 5 -45.54 -23.53 27.35
C CYS A 5 -44.46 -24.23 26.52
N ARG A 6 -44.31 -25.51 26.85
CA ARG A 6 -43.35 -26.51 26.40
C ARG A 6 -44.02 -27.35 25.30
N ASP A 7 -43.28 -28.32 24.79
CA ASP A 7 -43.67 -29.39 23.84
C ASP A 7 -43.36 -28.99 22.37
N GLY A 8 -42.45 -29.63 21.62
CA GLY A 8 -41.95 -30.99 21.68
C GLY A 8 -42.81 -31.89 20.80
N VAL A 9 -42.45 -32.03 19.51
CA VAL A 9 -42.44 -33.26 18.70
C VAL A 9 -42.18 -32.94 17.21
N THR A 10 -41.37 -33.82 16.64
CA THR A 10 -40.79 -34.01 15.29
C THR A 10 -41.78 -34.12 14.13
N CYS A 11 -41.40 -33.72 12.90
CA CYS A 11 -40.95 -34.61 11.80
C CYS A 11 -40.69 -33.84 10.49
N GLY A 12 -40.06 -34.51 9.52
CA GLY A 12 -39.57 -34.02 8.21
C GLY A 12 -40.57 -33.21 7.37
N SER A 13 -40.17 -32.51 6.31
CA SER A 13 -39.44 -33.01 5.15
C SER A 13 -39.20 -31.85 4.15
N LEU A 14 -38.04 -31.80 3.50
CA LEU A 14 -37.86 -31.16 2.17
C LEU A 14 -38.69 -31.97 1.13
N PRO A 15 -39.04 -31.47 -0.08
CA PRO A 15 -38.43 -30.38 -0.85
C PRO A 15 -39.43 -29.47 -1.61
N GLY A 16 -38.94 -28.50 -2.40
CA GLY A 16 -39.73 -27.99 -3.53
C GLY A 16 -39.55 -26.52 -3.86
N GLN A 17 -38.90 -26.27 -5.00
CA GLN A 17 -38.80 -25.00 -5.71
C GLN A 17 -40.17 -24.35 -5.99
N CYS A 18 -40.22 -23.02 -6.03
CA CYS A 18 -40.80 -22.27 -7.17
C CYS A 18 -40.63 -20.76 -6.98
N SER A 19 -39.97 -20.13 -7.96
CA SER A 19 -40.09 -18.70 -8.25
C SER A 19 -41.50 -18.38 -8.77
N PRO A 20 -41.94 -17.13 -8.67
CA PRO A 20 -42.52 -16.53 -9.87
C PRO A 20 -41.97 -15.13 -10.16
N ARG A 21 -41.62 -14.93 -11.45
CA ARG A 21 -41.65 -13.63 -12.12
C ARG A 21 -43.09 -13.28 -12.48
N ALA A 22 -43.45 -12.01 -12.31
CA ALA A 22 -44.38 -11.24 -13.15
C ALA A 22 -43.87 -9.79 -13.08
N ALA A 23 -43.43 -9.14 -14.17
CA ALA A 23 -44.24 -8.52 -15.24
C ALA A 23 -45.24 -7.51 -14.66
N THR A 24 -45.42 -6.27 -15.11
CA THR A 24 -44.96 -5.43 -16.23
C THR A 24 -45.66 -4.08 -15.98
N ASN A 25 -45.09 -2.95 -16.37
CA ASN A 25 -45.81 -1.90 -17.09
C ASN A 25 -44.84 -0.80 -17.51
N GLY A 26 -44.78 -0.56 -18.82
CA GLY A 26 -44.04 0.54 -19.42
C GLY A 26 -44.94 1.74 -19.70
N MET A 27 -44.32 2.84 -20.10
CA MET A 27 -44.82 3.74 -21.14
C MET A 27 -43.65 4.31 -21.94
N ALA A 28 -43.85 4.32 -23.26
CA ALA A 28 -43.08 5.00 -24.30
C ALA A 28 -43.17 6.53 -24.16
N GLY A 29 -42.40 7.38 -24.86
CA GLY A 29 -41.55 7.21 -26.03
C GLY A 29 -40.93 8.56 -26.48
N GLU A 30 -40.55 8.61 -27.76
CA GLU A 30 -39.98 9.73 -28.56
C GLU A 30 -38.44 9.81 -28.57
N GLN A 31 -37.76 9.19 -29.54
CA GLN A 31 -37.45 9.65 -30.92
C GLN A 31 -36.42 10.79 -31.01
N LEU A 32 -35.26 10.52 -31.65
CA LEU A 32 -34.67 11.35 -32.72
C LEU A 32 -33.34 10.74 -33.27
N TRP A 33 -33.43 10.25 -34.52
CA TRP A 33 -32.54 10.43 -35.69
C TRP A 33 -30.99 10.30 -35.67
N ARG A 34 -30.54 9.73 -36.81
CA ARG A 34 -29.21 9.70 -37.50
C ARG A 34 -28.48 8.36 -37.35
N GLY A 35 -28.05 7.66 -38.39
CA GLY A 35 -27.82 8.01 -39.80
C GLY A 35 -26.50 7.37 -40.22
N GLU A 36 -26.55 6.28 -40.98
CA GLU A 36 -25.39 5.62 -41.57
C GLU A 36 -24.71 6.50 -42.65
N ARG A 37 -23.36 6.49 -42.71
CA ARG A 37 -22.58 5.95 -43.86
C ARG A 37 -21.10 6.37 -43.87
N VAL A 38 -20.26 5.36 -44.11
CA VAL A 38 -19.19 5.25 -45.14
C VAL A 38 -17.85 6.00 -44.99
N ALA A 39 -16.82 5.23 -45.33
CA ALA A 39 -15.38 5.47 -45.37
C ALA A 39 -14.89 6.51 -46.41
N GLY A 40 -13.65 6.97 -46.22
CA GLY A 40 -12.86 7.69 -47.22
C GLY A 40 -11.42 7.95 -46.75
N ASP A 41 -10.46 7.55 -47.58
CA ASP A 41 -9.00 7.67 -47.50
C ASP A 41 -8.44 9.05 -47.10
N VAL A 42 -7.27 9.08 -46.47
CA VAL A 42 -6.19 10.04 -46.81
C VAL A 42 -4.81 9.38 -46.69
N THR A 43 -3.97 9.73 -47.66
CA THR A 43 -2.71 9.15 -48.10
C THR A 43 -1.46 9.88 -47.55
N LYS A 44 -0.35 9.13 -47.53
CA LYS A 44 1.06 9.49 -47.82
C LYS A 44 1.88 10.44 -46.92
N ALA A 45 3.10 9.94 -46.64
CA ALA A 45 4.25 10.51 -45.94
C ALA A 45 5.00 11.62 -46.74
N PRO A 46 6.14 12.16 -46.25
CA PRO A 46 7.41 11.44 -46.46
C PRO A 46 8.46 11.50 -45.34
N PHE A 47 9.36 10.53 -45.46
CA PHE A 47 10.65 10.37 -44.82
C PHE A 47 11.60 11.57 -45.02
N MET A 48 12.48 11.81 -44.03
CA MET A 48 13.86 12.21 -44.32
C MET A 48 14.82 11.37 -43.47
N ASN A 49 15.80 10.82 -44.18
CA ASN A 49 16.90 10.01 -43.70
C ASN A 49 18.16 10.76 -44.18
N VAL A 50 19.07 11.15 -43.29
CA VAL A 50 20.44 11.51 -43.67
C VAL A 50 21.40 10.92 -42.65
N ALA A 51 22.30 10.09 -43.18
CA ALA A 51 23.35 9.39 -42.46
C ALA A 51 24.62 10.23 -42.30
N ALA A 52 25.40 9.81 -41.30
CA ALA A 52 26.86 9.82 -41.22
C ALA A 52 27.61 11.15 -41.03
N ARG A 53 28.35 11.22 -39.92
CA ARG A 53 29.83 11.23 -39.95
C ARG A 53 30.44 10.84 -38.60
N SER A 54 31.32 9.84 -38.69
CA SER A 54 32.28 9.41 -37.67
C SER A 54 33.41 10.44 -37.53
N SER A 55 33.89 10.68 -36.30
CA SER A 55 35.32 10.85 -36.06
C SER A 55 35.66 10.55 -34.60
N LEU A 56 36.73 9.78 -34.44
CA LEU A 56 37.35 9.28 -33.22
C LEU A 56 37.86 10.41 -32.32
N LEU A 57 37.77 10.23 -31.00
CA LEU A 57 38.81 10.63 -30.05
C LEU A 57 38.78 9.68 -28.85
N SER A 58 39.75 8.77 -28.82
CA SER A 58 40.17 8.05 -27.62
C SER A 58 40.86 9.02 -26.67
N SER A 59 40.42 9.14 -25.41
CA SER A 59 41.35 9.39 -24.31
C SER A 59 40.78 8.84 -23.01
N THR A 60 41.66 8.14 -22.30
CA THR A 60 41.46 7.49 -21.02
C THR A 60 41.30 8.51 -19.91
N ALA A 61 40.16 8.51 -19.22
CA ALA A 61 39.99 9.22 -17.96
C ALA A 61 39.49 8.25 -16.89
N ARG A 62 40.40 7.91 -15.99
CA ARG A 62 40.23 6.98 -14.87
C ARG A 62 39.14 7.46 -13.92
N ASP A 63 38.39 6.49 -13.42
CA ASP A 63 37.51 6.57 -12.26
C ASP A 63 38.18 7.29 -11.08
N ARG A 64 37.43 8.23 -10.47
CA ARG A 64 37.69 8.69 -9.10
C ARG A 64 36.47 8.38 -8.23
N PRO A 65 36.62 7.66 -7.11
CA PRO A 65 35.54 7.46 -6.17
C PRO A 65 35.23 8.76 -5.41
N LEU A 66 33.94 9.05 -5.25
CA LEU A 66 33.43 10.15 -4.42
C LEU A 66 33.83 9.90 -2.95
N ARG A 67 34.84 10.65 -2.48
CA ARG A 67 35.29 10.65 -1.09
C ARG A 67 34.19 11.19 -0.16
N THR A 68 33.77 10.36 0.79
CA THR A 68 32.79 10.59 1.88
C THR A 68 33.17 11.62 2.95
N ARG A 69 34.08 12.56 2.67
CA ARG A 69 34.63 13.49 3.69
C ARG A 69 34.08 14.93 3.62
N GLY A 70 33.23 15.25 2.63
CA GLY A 70 32.70 16.61 2.39
C GLY A 70 31.39 16.96 3.10
N TYR A 71 30.63 15.96 3.56
CA TYR A 71 29.22 16.16 3.99
C TYR A 71 29.06 16.99 5.28
N ARG A 72 30.01 16.91 6.23
CA ARG A 72 29.94 17.65 7.50
C ARG A 72 30.06 19.17 7.37
N LYS A 73 30.83 19.66 6.38
CA LYS A 73 31.05 21.11 6.20
C LYS A 73 29.87 21.76 5.49
N LEU A 74 29.18 21.02 4.62
CA LEU A 74 28.00 21.46 3.86
C LEU A 74 26.74 21.60 4.74
N TRP A 75 26.59 20.80 5.80
CA TRP A 75 25.44 20.92 6.71
C TRP A 75 25.37 22.26 7.44
N LYS A 76 26.52 22.79 7.90
CA LYS A 76 26.60 24.11 8.53
C LYS A 76 26.28 25.24 7.54
N THR A 77 26.66 25.08 6.27
CA THR A 77 26.32 26.03 5.20
C THR A 77 24.87 25.89 4.73
N TYR A 78 24.25 24.71 4.83
CA TYR A 78 22.83 24.50 4.50
C TYR A 78 21.93 25.23 5.51
N GLN A 79 22.12 25.03 6.82
CA GLN A 79 21.34 25.75 7.84
C GLN A 79 21.48 27.28 7.72
N ALA A 80 22.65 27.77 7.28
CA ALA A 80 22.90 29.20 7.09
C ALA A 80 22.45 29.74 5.71
N GLY A 81 22.27 28.88 4.69
CA GLY A 81 22.06 29.29 3.29
C GLY A 81 20.64 29.08 2.76
N THR A 82 19.88 28.09 3.24
CA THR A 82 18.51 27.82 2.77
C THR A 82 17.43 28.56 3.55
N MET A 83 17.77 29.18 4.68
CA MET A 83 16.87 30.08 5.42
C MET A 83 16.58 31.40 4.68
N SER A 84 17.27 31.69 3.55
CA SER A 84 17.28 33.03 2.97
C SER A 84 16.50 33.25 1.66
N LYS A 85 15.85 32.25 1.03
CA LYS A 85 15.19 32.48 -0.30
C LYS A 85 13.84 31.80 -0.58
N LYS A 86 13.14 31.21 0.39
CA LYS A 86 11.72 30.80 0.26
C LYS A 86 10.84 31.49 1.32
N ALA A 87 11.09 32.77 1.58
CA ALA A 87 10.18 33.56 2.40
C ALA A 87 8.92 33.89 1.56
N ASP A 88 7.78 33.30 1.97
CA ASP A 88 6.36 33.69 1.75
C ASP A 88 5.40 32.71 1.08
N GLN A 89 5.83 31.57 0.54
CA GLN A 89 4.86 30.56 0.11
C GLN A 89 4.66 29.50 1.20
N LYS A 90 3.51 29.54 1.88
CA LYS A 90 3.14 28.57 2.92
C LYS A 90 3.15 27.17 2.31
N ARG A 91 4.08 26.33 2.77
CA ARG A 91 4.21 24.92 2.37
C ARG A 91 2.86 24.21 2.51
N GLN A 92 2.43 23.49 1.48
CA GLN A 92 1.23 22.67 1.59
C GLN A 92 1.54 21.41 2.40
N VAL A 93 0.60 20.98 3.25
CA VAL A 93 0.72 19.78 4.07
C VAL A 93 -0.55 18.96 3.88
N PRO A 94 -0.46 17.63 3.71
CA PRO A 94 -1.65 16.79 3.68
C PRO A 94 -2.48 16.95 4.96
N CYS A 95 -3.80 17.01 4.81
CA CYS A 95 -4.75 17.03 5.91
C CYS A 95 -4.58 15.80 6.80
N TYR A 96 -4.64 16.00 8.11
CA TYR A 96 -4.56 14.98 9.15
C TYR A 96 -5.48 15.37 10.31
N ASN A 97 -5.83 14.39 11.14
CA ASN A 97 -6.56 14.59 12.38
C ASN A 97 -5.58 14.67 13.56
N ILE A 98 -5.96 15.35 14.63
CA ILE A 98 -5.28 15.21 15.93
C ILE A 98 -6.14 14.28 16.79
N ILE A 99 -5.57 13.14 17.19
CA ILE A 99 -6.22 12.18 18.09
C ILE A 99 -5.29 11.96 19.27
N ASP A 100 -5.79 12.25 20.47
CA ASP A 100 -5.03 12.16 21.73
C ASP A 100 -3.70 12.94 21.67
N GLY A 101 -3.72 14.12 21.04
CA GLY A 101 -2.55 15.01 20.89
C GLY A 101 -1.55 14.60 19.80
N VAL A 102 -1.80 13.51 19.06
CA VAL A 102 -0.89 12.99 18.03
C VAL A 102 -1.51 13.16 16.64
N PRO A 103 -0.75 13.62 15.62
CA PRO A 103 -1.20 13.60 14.23
C PRO A 103 -1.54 12.18 13.76
N ARG A 104 -2.70 12.02 13.10
CA ARG A 104 -3.21 10.77 12.53
C ARG A 104 -3.79 10.99 11.14
N GLY A 105 -3.69 9.98 10.27
CA GLY A 105 -4.30 10.04 8.95
C GLY A 105 -5.79 10.42 9.00
N PRO A 106 -6.32 11.11 7.98
CA PRO A 106 -7.66 11.68 8.03
C PRO A 106 -8.79 10.65 8.05
N TYR A 107 -8.51 9.39 7.70
CA TYR A 107 -9.44 8.24 7.82
C TYR A 107 -9.35 7.50 9.15
N CYS A 108 -8.48 7.93 10.06
CA CYS A 108 -8.34 7.28 11.35
C CYS A 108 -9.45 7.76 12.27
N GLU A 109 -10.29 6.83 12.72
CA GLU A 109 -11.35 7.09 13.69
C GLU A 109 -10.81 6.90 15.12
N PRO A 110 -11.06 7.83 16.06
CA PRO A 110 -10.48 7.79 17.40
C PRO A 110 -10.72 6.47 18.16
N GLU A 111 -11.93 5.93 18.09
CA GLU A 111 -12.27 4.68 18.77
C GLU A 111 -11.55 3.48 18.14
N CYS A 112 -11.55 3.38 16.81
CA CYS A 112 -10.82 2.33 16.08
C CYS A 112 -9.33 2.37 16.40
N LEU A 113 -8.72 3.56 16.43
CA LEU A 113 -7.33 3.74 16.78
C LEU A 113 -7.03 3.27 18.20
N ARG A 114 -7.81 3.70 19.20
CA ARG A 114 -7.60 3.30 20.59
C ARG A 114 -7.76 1.80 20.78
N ASN A 115 -8.72 1.19 20.07
CA ASN A 115 -8.91 -0.26 20.06
C ASN A 115 -7.73 -0.99 19.40
N ALA A 116 -7.19 -0.46 18.29
CA ALA A 116 -6.00 -1.00 17.65
C ALA A 116 -4.75 -0.88 18.52
N LEU A 117 -4.57 0.25 19.22
CA LEU A 117 -3.43 0.48 20.11
C LEU A 117 -3.42 -0.45 21.33
N ASN A 118 -4.60 -0.84 21.81
CA ASN A 118 -4.78 -1.74 22.95
C ASN A 118 -5.01 -3.21 22.55
N PHE A 119 -5.01 -3.50 21.24
CA PHE A 119 -5.26 -4.85 20.74
C PHE A 119 -4.18 -5.82 21.24
N LYS A 120 -4.63 -6.99 21.69
CA LYS A 120 -3.77 -8.09 22.14
C LYS A 120 -3.97 -9.26 21.17
N PRO A 121 -2.97 -9.57 20.34
CA PRO A 121 -3.01 -10.76 19.49
C PRO A 121 -3.15 -12.03 20.33
N ARG A 122 -3.78 -13.05 19.76
CA ARG A 122 -3.91 -14.39 20.34
C ARG A 122 -3.22 -15.44 19.48
N ASP A 123 -3.20 -16.68 19.96
CA ASP A 123 -2.70 -17.84 19.22
C ASP A 123 -3.32 -17.94 17.82
N GLY A 124 -2.48 -18.11 16.80
CA GLY A 124 -2.92 -18.30 15.42
C GLY A 124 -3.33 -17.03 14.67
N ASP A 125 -3.31 -15.85 15.31
CA ASP A 125 -3.51 -14.59 14.60
C ASP A 125 -2.37 -14.35 13.59
N VAL A 126 -2.72 -13.76 12.45
CA VAL A 126 -1.77 -13.37 11.41
C VAL A 126 -1.90 -11.87 11.16
N ILE A 127 -0.80 -11.12 11.35
CA ILE A 127 -0.82 -9.65 11.30
C ILE A 127 0.14 -9.14 10.22
N LEU A 128 -0.40 -8.50 9.19
CA LEU A 128 0.39 -7.73 8.24
C LEU A 128 0.70 -6.36 8.82
N VAL A 129 1.99 -6.04 8.93
CA VAL A 129 2.50 -4.76 9.40
C VAL A 129 3.30 -4.11 8.28
N ALA A 130 2.95 -2.89 7.91
CA ALA A 130 3.68 -2.17 6.86
C ALA A 130 3.50 -0.66 7.02
N TYR A 131 4.57 0.10 6.82
CA TYR A 131 4.41 1.54 6.64
C TYR A 131 3.56 1.79 5.37
N PRO A 132 2.66 2.78 5.34
CA PRO A 132 1.81 3.02 4.19
C PRO A 132 2.61 3.07 2.89
N LYS A 133 2.07 2.46 1.84
CA LYS A 133 2.65 2.41 0.48
C LYS A 133 3.90 1.53 0.33
N SER A 134 4.18 0.67 1.31
CA SER A 134 5.19 -0.39 1.22
C SER A 134 4.71 -1.67 0.51
N GLY A 135 3.52 -1.66 -0.10
CA GLY A 135 2.96 -2.85 -0.77
C GLY A 135 1.91 -3.61 0.03
N SER A 136 1.39 -3.01 1.10
CA SER A 136 0.45 -3.66 2.02
C SER A 136 -0.78 -4.27 1.35
N HIS A 137 -1.43 -3.60 0.40
CA HIS A 137 -2.59 -4.16 -0.31
C HIS A 137 -2.21 -5.41 -1.14
N TRP A 138 -1.03 -5.42 -1.75
CA TRP A 138 -0.59 -6.55 -2.55
C TRP A 138 -0.29 -7.77 -1.70
N VAL A 139 0.45 -7.58 -0.61
CA VAL A 139 0.77 -8.66 0.32
C VAL A 139 -0.47 -9.14 1.06
N GLN A 140 -1.39 -8.24 1.42
CA GLN A 140 -2.69 -8.59 1.97
C GLN A 140 -3.46 -9.51 1.02
N GLN A 141 -3.56 -9.15 -0.26
CA GLN A 141 -4.20 -10.01 -1.27
C GLN A 141 -3.50 -11.37 -1.39
N VAL A 142 -2.16 -11.41 -1.44
CA VAL A 142 -1.41 -12.68 -1.49
C VAL A 142 -1.74 -13.55 -0.28
N MET A 143 -1.73 -12.98 0.92
CA MET A 143 -2.06 -13.71 2.16
C MET A 143 -3.50 -14.22 2.13
N LEU A 144 -4.47 -13.40 1.70
CA LEU A 144 -5.87 -13.82 1.55
C LEU A 144 -6.01 -14.99 0.57
N LEU A 145 -5.33 -14.92 -0.58
CA LEU A 145 -5.34 -15.98 -1.58
C LEU A 145 -4.72 -17.28 -1.03
N ILE A 146 -3.66 -17.20 -0.24
CA ILE A 146 -3.05 -18.37 0.39
C ILE A 146 -4.01 -18.98 1.42
N LEU A 147 -4.53 -18.17 2.34
CA LEU A 147 -5.38 -18.63 3.44
C LEU A 147 -6.72 -19.18 2.94
N ASN A 148 -7.25 -18.62 1.85
CA ASN A 148 -8.52 -19.00 1.23
C ASN A 148 -8.36 -19.83 -0.05
N LYS A 149 -7.23 -20.53 -0.22
CA LYS A 149 -7.04 -21.54 -1.29
C LYS A 149 -7.31 -21.02 -2.72
N GLY A 150 -6.86 -19.79 -3.00
CA GLY A 150 -7.00 -19.12 -4.30
C GLY A 150 -8.27 -18.26 -4.45
N GLU A 151 -9.15 -18.24 -3.45
CA GLU A 151 -10.31 -17.34 -3.45
C GLU A 151 -9.88 -15.90 -3.16
N SER A 152 -10.26 -15.00 -4.08
CA SER A 152 -9.89 -13.58 -4.05
C SER A 152 -11.00 -12.75 -3.44
N ALA A 153 -10.64 -11.56 -2.96
CA ALA A 153 -11.61 -10.49 -2.80
C ALA A 153 -12.22 -10.07 -4.15
N THR A 154 -13.46 -9.60 -4.14
CA THR A 154 -14.18 -9.14 -5.35
C THR A 154 -13.92 -7.68 -5.70
N ASP A 155 -13.70 -6.85 -4.69
CA ASP A 155 -13.51 -5.41 -4.80
C ASP A 155 -12.74 -4.87 -3.57
N TYR A 156 -12.60 -3.55 -3.47
CA TYR A 156 -11.82 -2.89 -2.44
C TYR A 156 -12.42 -3.09 -1.05
N TYR A 157 -13.76 -3.05 -0.94
CA TYR A 157 -14.46 -3.17 0.34
C TYR A 157 -14.38 -4.61 0.86
N ASP A 158 -14.63 -5.59 -0.01
CA ASP A 158 -14.44 -7.00 0.33
C ASP A 158 -12.98 -7.32 0.74
N HIS A 159 -12.00 -6.69 0.06
CA HIS A 159 -10.59 -6.86 0.40
C HIS A 159 -10.23 -6.34 1.80
N ILE A 160 -10.80 -5.21 2.24
CA ILE A 160 -10.56 -4.66 3.59
C ILE A 160 -11.41 -5.35 4.68
N GLU A 161 -12.56 -5.92 4.35
CA GLU A 161 -13.39 -6.69 5.28
C GLU A 161 -12.77 -8.06 5.59
N LYS A 162 -12.23 -8.75 4.58
CA LYS A 162 -11.56 -10.05 4.74
C LYS A 162 -10.26 -9.97 5.54
N ALA A 163 -9.66 -8.78 5.66
CA ALA A 163 -8.49 -8.55 6.50
C ALA A 163 -8.59 -7.18 7.19
N ALA A 164 -9.08 -7.23 8.44
CA ALA A 164 -9.39 -6.06 9.25
C ALA A 164 -8.22 -5.06 9.30
N PHE A 165 -8.44 -3.84 8.81
CA PHE A 165 -7.48 -2.76 8.97
C PHE A 165 -7.69 -2.11 10.34
N MET A 166 -6.88 -2.50 11.33
CA MET A 166 -7.20 -2.33 12.75
C MET A 166 -7.55 -0.89 13.16
N GLU A 167 -6.75 0.09 12.72
CA GLU A 167 -6.95 1.50 13.06
C GLU A 167 -8.03 2.23 12.23
N MET A 168 -8.66 1.55 11.27
CA MET A 168 -9.70 2.10 10.39
C MET A 168 -11.05 1.38 10.54
N ASN A 169 -11.05 0.04 10.62
CA ASN A 169 -12.25 -0.79 10.78
C ASN A 169 -12.51 -1.21 12.24
N GLY A 170 -11.54 -1.01 13.14
CA GLY A 170 -11.61 -1.46 14.53
C GLY A 170 -11.23 -2.93 14.71
N THR A 171 -11.04 -3.34 15.97
CA THR A 171 -10.51 -4.68 16.33
C THR A 171 -11.48 -5.56 17.13
N LYS A 172 -12.65 -5.05 17.54
CA LYS A 172 -13.54 -5.77 18.46
C LYS A 172 -14.55 -6.64 17.71
N GLU A 173 -15.69 -6.07 17.32
CA GLU A 173 -16.81 -6.83 16.74
C GLU A 173 -16.46 -7.52 15.41
N LEU A 174 -15.54 -6.94 14.64
CA LEU A 174 -15.07 -7.52 13.38
C LEU A 174 -14.26 -8.79 13.62
N LEU A 175 -13.27 -8.74 14.52
CA LEU A 175 -12.36 -9.87 14.74
C LEU A 175 -13.00 -11.05 15.49
N ASP A 176 -14.06 -10.80 16.26
CA ASP A 176 -14.80 -11.86 16.96
C ASP A 176 -15.63 -12.71 15.98
N LYS A 177 -15.99 -12.17 14.81
CA LYS A 177 -16.76 -12.85 13.77
C LYS A 177 -15.89 -13.55 12.72
N MET A 178 -14.58 -13.28 12.70
CA MET A 178 -13.68 -13.85 11.71
C MET A 178 -13.31 -15.31 12.04
N PRO A 179 -13.33 -16.22 11.04
CA PRO A 179 -12.81 -17.57 11.22
C PRO A 179 -11.29 -17.54 11.45
N SER A 180 -10.76 -18.60 12.07
CA SER A 180 -9.31 -18.77 12.20
C SER A 180 -8.70 -19.41 10.94
N PRO A 181 -7.46 -19.04 10.56
CA PRO A 181 -6.65 -17.99 11.17
C PRO A 181 -7.23 -16.59 10.88
N ARG A 182 -7.26 -15.73 11.90
CA ARG A 182 -7.71 -14.35 11.72
C ARG A 182 -6.60 -13.54 11.09
N MET A 183 -6.91 -12.87 10.00
CA MET A 183 -5.98 -12.00 9.32
C MET A 183 -6.31 -10.54 9.62
N MET A 184 -5.32 -9.79 10.10
CA MET A 184 -5.42 -8.34 10.24
C MET A 184 -4.29 -7.63 9.51
N ARG A 185 -4.49 -6.34 9.27
CA ARG A 185 -3.46 -5.42 8.83
C ARG A 185 -3.39 -4.22 9.75
N THR A 186 -2.19 -3.66 9.93
CA THR A 186 -1.99 -2.34 10.50
C THR A 186 -0.82 -1.60 9.87
N ASN A 187 -0.90 -0.27 9.88
CA ASN A 187 0.22 0.63 9.60
C ASN A 187 0.82 1.21 10.89
N LEU A 188 0.38 0.74 12.06
CA LEU A 188 0.96 1.13 13.34
C LEU A 188 2.26 0.32 13.58
N PRO A 189 3.30 0.94 14.18
CA PRO A 189 4.52 0.24 14.55
C PRO A 189 4.25 -0.61 15.80
N ILE A 190 3.59 -1.76 15.63
CA ILE A 190 3.19 -2.64 16.74
C ILE A 190 4.27 -3.64 17.16
N LEU A 191 5.28 -3.87 16.31
CA LEU A 191 6.29 -4.91 16.55
C LEU A 191 7.31 -4.55 17.63
N SER A 192 7.56 -3.26 17.85
CA SER A 192 8.41 -2.77 18.95
C SER A 192 7.69 -2.74 20.31
N ARG A 193 6.45 -3.23 20.39
CA ARG A 193 5.65 -3.20 21.62
C ARG A 193 5.77 -4.52 22.37
N LYS A 194 5.73 -4.43 23.70
CA LYS A 194 5.59 -5.58 24.63
C LYS A 194 4.29 -6.40 24.45
N SER A 195 3.46 -6.07 23.45
CA SER A 195 2.17 -6.69 23.14
C SER A 195 2.27 -7.76 22.05
N CYS A 196 3.46 -8.09 21.55
CA CYS A 196 3.63 -9.20 20.60
C CYS A 196 3.30 -10.54 21.29
N HIS A 197 2.52 -11.37 20.60
CA HIS A 197 2.17 -12.71 21.05
C HIS A 197 3.07 -13.73 20.37
N LYS A 198 3.77 -14.57 21.14
CA LYS A 198 4.78 -15.52 20.63
C LYS A 198 4.24 -16.52 19.59
N ASN A 199 2.95 -16.84 19.67
CA ASN A 199 2.27 -17.78 18.76
C ASN A 199 1.41 -17.08 17.69
N ALA A 200 1.41 -15.75 17.64
CA ALA A 200 0.87 -15.01 16.51
C ALA A 200 1.98 -14.86 15.46
N LYS A 201 1.60 -14.80 14.18
CA LYS A 201 2.51 -14.62 13.06
C LYS A 201 2.45 -13.18 12.57
N TYR A 202 3.61 -12.59 12.35
CA TYR A 202 3.74 -11.22 11.89
C TYR A 202 4.39 -11.19 10.52
N VAL A 203 3.74 -10.58 9.53
CA VAL A 203 4.29 -10.36 8.21
C VAL A 203 4.66 -8.89 8.12
N TYR A 204 5.95 -8.58 8.08
CA TYR A 204 6.43 -7.20 7.93
C TYR A 204 6.88 -6.95 6.49
N MET A 205 6.26 -5.96 5.84
CA MET A 205 6.63 -5.55 4.49
C MET A 205 7.29 -4.17 4.48
N ALA A 206 8.57 -4.14 4.14
CA ALA A 206 9.34 -2.92 3.90
C ALA A 206 9.36 -2.54 2.42
N ARG A 207 9.72 -1.30 2.10
CA ARG A 207 9.97 -0.84 0.72
C ARG A 207 10.97 0.29 0.75
N ASN A 208 11.79 0.44 -0.29
CA ASN A 208 12.80 1.50 -0.32
C ASN A 208 12.18 2.91 -0.11
N PRO A 209 12.86 3.82 0.61
CA PRO A 209 12.31 5.12 0.98
C PRO A 209 11.95 6.00 -0.21
N TRP A 210 12.68 5.86 -1.32
CA TRP A 210 12.47 6.69 -2.50
C TRP A 210 11.16 6.33 -3.23
N ASP A 211 10.92 5.05 -3.55
CA ASP A 211 9.64 4.65 -4.16
C ASP A 211 8.47 4.76 -3.16
N CYS A 212 8.73 4.52 -1.87
CA CYS A 212 7.70 4.65 -0.84
C CYS A 212 7.18 6.09 -0.78
N SER A 213 8.07 7.09 -0.70
CA SER A 213 7.69 8.51 -0.64
C SER A 213 6.96 8.95 -1.92
N VAL A 214 7.42 8.58 -3.11
CA VAL A 214 6.71 8.89 -4.37
C VAL A 214 5.34 8.21 -4.42
N SER A 215 5.23 6.96 -3.99
CA SER A 215 3.94 6.27 -3.96
C SER A 215 2.97 6.91 -2.95
N PHE A 216 3.47 7.53 -1.88
CA PHE A 216 2.66 8.19 -0.87
C PHE A 216 2.24 9.59 -1.31
N TYR A 217 3.12 10.33 -1.99
CA TYR A 217 2.78 11.59 -2.65
C TYR A 217 1.54 11.45 -3.55
N HIS A 218 1.53 10.46 -4.45
CA HIS A 218 0.36 10.21 -5.32
C HIS A 218 -0.88 9.77 -4.55
N HIS A 219 -0.73 9.09 -3.43
CA HIS A 219 -1.84 8.68 -2.60
C HIS A 219 -2.51 9.88 -1.91
N VAL A 220 -1.73 10.77 -1.30
CA VAL A 220 -2.28 11.97 -0.66
C VAL A 220 -2.80 12.99 -1.67
N LYS A 221 -2.21 13.06 -2.87
CA LYS A 221 -2.70 13.91 -3.97
C LYS A 221 -3.98 13.35 -4.61
N GLY A 222 -4.09 12.03 -4.65
CA GLY A 222 -5.19 11.32 -5.32
C GLY A 222 -6.46 11.19 -4.48
N ILE A 223 -6.35 11.21 -3.16
CA ILE A 223 -7.48 11.02 -2.24
C ILE A 223 -7.92 12.37 -1.64
N ALA A 224 -9.19 12.72 -1.87
CA ALA A 224 -9.75 14.04 -1.56
C ALA A 224 -9.60 14.43 -0.07
N LYS A 225 -9.77 13.47 0.85
CA LYS A 225 -9.72 13.72 2.29
C LYS A 225 -8.37 14.24 2.80
N PHE A 226 -7.29 14.07 2.03
CA PHE A 226 -5.98 14.63 2.33
C PHE A 226 -5.83 16.10 1.90
N ARG A 227 -6.76 16.66 1.11
CA ARG A 227 -6.76 18.07 0.67
C ARG A 227 -5.40 18.55 0.13
N PHE A 228 -4.71 17.67 -0.61
CA PHE A 228 -3.33 17.89 -1.09
C PHE A 228 -3.21 17.84 -2.62
N GLU A 229 -4.30 18.10 -3.33
CA GLU A 229 -4.41 17.86 -4.78
C GLU A 229 -3.45 18.76 -5.59
N ASN A 230 -3.26 19.99 -5.11
CA ASN A 230 -2.35 20.98 -5.70
C ASN A 230 -0.93 20.93 -5.12
N GLY A 231 -0.65 20.00 -4.19
CA GLY A 231 0.65 19.90 -3.53
C GLY A 231 1.74 19.39 -4.46
N SER A 232 2.96 19.89 -4.25
CA SER A 232 4.14 19.45 -4.99
C SER A 232 4.81 18.23 -4.32
N PHE A 233 5.67 17.55 -5.07
CA PHE A 233 6.46 16.46 -4.49
C PHE A 233 7.51 16.98 -3.48
N ASP A 234 8.07 18.17 -3.68
CA ASP A 234 9.02 18.80 -2.73
C ASP A 234 8.33 19.05 -1.38
N ASP A 235 7.13 19.64 -1.39
CA ASP A 235 6.33 19.87 -0.17
C ASP A 235 6.02 18.56 0.54
N PHE A 236 5.61 17.54 -0.21
CA PHE A 236 5.30 16.24 0.37
C PHE A 236 6.54 15.53 0.92
N LEU A 237 7.68 15.62 0.24
CA LEU A 237 8.91 14.97 0.67
C LEU A 237 9.34 15.52 2.03
N ASP A 238 9.25 16.83 2.24
CA ASP A 238 9.55 17.43 3.54
C ASP A 238 8.62 16.87 4.63
N CYS A 239 7.30 16.78 4.38
CA CYS A 239 6.35 16.15 5.31
C CYS A 239 6.69 14.68 5.60
N PHE A 240 7.08 13.93 4.57
CA PHE A 240 7.47 12.52 4.68
C PHE A 240 8.71 12.33 5.55
N LEU A 241 9.72 13.18 5.38
CA LEU A 241 10.97 13.12 6.15
C LEU A 241 10.78 13.62 7.58
N GLU A 242 9.86 14.57 7.82
CA GLU A 242 9.52 15.08 9.16
C GLU A 242 8.57 14.13 9.91
N GLY A 243 7.80 13.28 9.21
CA GLY A 243 6.84 12.35 9.80
C GLY A 243 5.60 13.00 10.41
N ASN A 244 5.38 14.30 10.17
CA ASN A 244 4.40 15.15 10.85
C ASN A 244 3.06 15.31 10.10
N PHE A 245 2.65 14.29 9.33
CA PHE A 245 1.43 14.31 8.51
C PHE A 245 0.47 13.13 8.80
N GLY A 246 0.60 12.53 9.97
CA GLY A 246 -0.38 11.58 10.49
C GLY A 246 -0.02 10.09 10.41
N PHE A 247 1.18 9.76 9.92
CA PHE A 247 1.64 8.36 9.77
C PHE A 247 2.94 8.05 10.51
N GLY A 248 3.50 9.04 11.21
CA GLY A 248 4.76 8.91 11.93
C GLY A 248 5.98 8.94 11.02
N ASP A 249 7.15 8.71 11.63
CA ASP A 249 8.43 8.67 10.93
C ASP A 249 8.61 7.31 10.22
N TYR A 250 8.86 7.37 8.91
CA TYR A 250 9.06 6.18 8.09
C TYR A 250 10.27 5.34 8.55
N PHE A 251 11.38 5.99 8.93
CA PHE A 251 12.61 5.30 9.31
C PHE A 251 12.45 4.60 10.64
N ASP A 252 11.80 5.24 11.63
CA ASP A 252 11.49 4.59 12.90
C ASP A 252 10.58 3.38 12.70
N HIS A 253 9.60 3.48 11.79
CA HIS A 253 8.72 2.37 11.47
C HIS A 253 9.49 1.19 10.86
N ILE A 254 10.33 1.41 9.84
CA ILE A 254 11.10 0.32 9.22
C ILE A 254 12.16 -0.27 10.15
N LEU A 255 12.80 0.55 11.00
CA LEU A 255 13.75 0.07 12.00
C LEU A 255 13.08 -0.85 13.02
N SER A 256 11.86 -0.51 13.46
CA SER A 256 11.11 -1.36 14.40
C SER A 256 10.78 -2.75 13.83
N GLY A 257 10.43 -2.83 12.55
CA GLY A 257 10.21 -4.13 11.88
C GLY A 257 11.52 -4.86 11.62
N TYR A 258 12.57 -4.13 11.25
CA TYR A 258 13.89 -4.68 10.96
C TYR A 258 14.54 -5.28 12.21
N GLU A 259 14.38 -4.68 13.39
CA GLU A 259 14.89 -5.22 14.65
C GLU A 259 14.34 -6.62 14.94
N MET A 260 13.07 -6.85 14.62
CA MET A 260 12.36 -8.12 14.86
C MET A 260 12.53 -9.16 13.73
N ARG A 261 13.28 -8.84 12.67
CA ARG A 261 13.34 -9.66 11.43
C ARG A 261 13.81 -11.10 11.60
N ASN A 262 14.53 -11.38 12.69
CA ASN A 262 15.10 -12.71 12.97
C ASN A 262 14.24 -13.52 13.95
N GLU A 263 13.15 -12.95 14.46
CA GLU A 263 12.22 -13.66 15.33
C GLU A 263 11.49 -14.75 14.52
N PRO A 264 11.32 -15.97 15.08
CA PRO A 264 10.79 -17.11 14.34
C PRO A 264 9.33 -16.93 13.90
N ASN A 265 8.59 -16.04 14.57
CA ASN A 265 7.21 -15.70 14.26
C ASN A 265 7.08 -14.39 13.45
N VAL A 266 8.18 -13.90 12.87
CA VAL A 266 8.20 -12.71 12.00
C VAL A 266 8.72 -13.09 10.61
N PHE A 267 7.89 -12.87 9.60
CA PHE A 267 8.29 -12.89 8.20
C PHE A 267 8.60 -11.47 7.76
N PHE A 268 9.89 -11.14 7.67
CA PHE A 268 10.33 -9.85 7.16
C PHE A 268 10.71 -9.98 5.68
N SER A 269 10.17 -9.10 4.84
CA SER A 269 10.60 -8.99 3.44
C SER A 269 10.45 -7.57 2.91
N THR A 270 11.02 -7.32 1.74
CA THR A 270 10.88 -6.06 1.04
C THR A 270 10.01 -6.21 -0.21
N TYR A 271 9.33 -5.12 -0.59
CA TYR A 271 8.58 -5.03 -1.83
C TYR A 271 9.48 -5.38 -3.03
N GLU A 272 10.75 -4.99 -2.99
CA GLU A 272 11.73 -5.27 -4.02
C GLU A 272 12.00 -6.77 -4.16
N GLN A 273 12.21 -7.49 -3.06
CA GLN A 273 12.40 -8.95 -3.05
C GLN A 273 11.15 -9.67 -3.60
N PHE A 274 9.97 -9.25 -3.16
CA PHE A 274 8.71 -9.80 -3.68
C PHE A 274 8.54 -9.55 -5.18
N LYS A 275 9.01 -8.41 -5.70
CA LYS A 275 8.96 -8.09 -7.13
C LYS A 275 10.03 -8.82 -7.94
N GLU A 276 11.19 -9.09 -7.36
CA GLU A 276 12.30 -9.78 -8.00
C GLU A 276 11.99 -11.27 -8.22
N ASP A 277 11.51 -11.95 -7.18
CA ASP A 277 11.07 -13.34 -7.24
C ASP A 277 9.68 -13.48 -6.59
N THR A 278 8.65 -13.10 -7.34
CA THR A 278 7.26 -13.22 -6.89
C THR A 278 6.88 -14.67 -6.58
N PRO A 279 7.12 -15.66 -7.47
CA PRO A 279 6.77 -17.06 -7.20
C PRO A 279 7.42 -17.63 -5.94
N GLY A 280 8.73 -17.41 -5.75
CA GLY A 280 9.45 -17.90 -4.58
C GLY A 280 9.07 -17.16 -3.30
N SER A 281 8.83 -15.85 -3.36
CA SER A 281 8.36 -15.07 -2.20
C SER A 281 6.98 -15.50 -1.72
N ILE A 282 6.05 -15.80 -2.64
CA ILE A 282 4.73 -16.33 -2.31
C ILE A 282 4.84 -17.69 -1.63
N ARG A 283 5.66 -18.61 -2.13
CA ARG A 283 5.89 -19.92 -1.49
C ARG A 283 6.48 -19.78 -0.10
N LYS A 284 7.54 -18.97 0.06
CA LYS A 284 8.16 -18.70 1.37
C LYS A 284 7.15 -18.16 2.38
N LEU A 285 6.30 -17.22 1.94
CA LEU A 285 5.24 -16.68 2.77
C LEU A 285 4.20 -17.76 3.13
N ALA A 286 3.81 -18.61 2.18
CA ALA A 286 2.86 -19.70 2.44
C ALA A 286 3.38 -20.67 3.52
N TYR A 287 4.63 -21.12 3.40
CA TYR A 287 5.25 -21.98 4.43
C TYR A 287 5.35 -21.29 5.80
N PHE A 288 5.65 -19.99 5.82
CA PHE A 288 5.62 -19.22 7.07
C PHE A 288 4.21 -19.18 7.68
N LEU A 289 3.18 -18.97 6.87
CA LEU A 289 1.78 -18.97 7.30
C LEU A 289 1.30 -20.35 7.78
N GLY A 290 1.91 -21.44 7.29
CA GLY A 290 1.66 -22.81 7.73
C GLY A 290 2.22 -23.83 6.72
N GLU A 291 2.67 -24.98 7.22
CA GLU A 291 3.23 -26.04 6.36
C GLU A 291 2.18 -26.58 5.38
N GLU A 292 0.93 -26.64 5.81
CA GLU A 292 -0.23 -27.01 5.01
C GLU A 292 -0.43 -26.07 3.81
N TYR A 293 -0.19 -24.77 3.97
CA TYR A 293 -0.33 -23.79 2.89
C TYR A 293 0.83 -23.89 1.91
N GLY A 294 2.06 -24.07 2.40
CA GLY A 294 3.23 -24.31 1.55
C GLY A 294 3.05 -25.55 0.68
N LYS A 295 2.72 -26.68 1.30
CA LYS A 295 2.45 -27.95 0.59
C LYS A 295 1.28 -27.84 -0.39
N MET A 296 0.23 -27.10 -0.05
CA MET A 296 -0.88 -26.84 -0.96
C MET A 296 -0.39 -26.17 -2.25
N LEU A 297 0.45 -25.13 -2.15
CA LEU A 297 0.95 -24.43 -3.34
C LEU A 297 1.96 -25.24 -4.16
N ASP A 298 2.70 -26.15 -3.51
CA ASP A 298 3.66 -27.01 -4.22
C ASP A 298 2.97 -28.18 -4.93
N ASN A 299 1.89 -28.71 -4.37
CA ASN A 299 1.20 -29.88 -4.91
C ASN A 299 0.01 -29.54 -5.84
N ASP A 300 -0.60 -28.37 -5.67
CA ASP A 300 -1.74 -27.92 -6.50
C ASP A 300 -1.33 -26.73 -7.38
N GLU A 301 -0.91 -27.05 -8.60
CA GLU A 301 -0.51 -26.06 -9.60
C GLU A 301 -1.67 -25.12 -10.00
N ASN A 302 -2.91 -25.59 -9.94
CA ASN A 302 -4.07 -24.77 -10.27
C ASN A 302 -4.29 -23.68 -9.21
N ILE A 303 -4.21 -24.02 -7.93
CA ILE A 303 -4.28 -23.03 -6.85
C ILE A 303 -3.10 -22.06 -6.99
N PHE A 304 -1.88 -22.56 -7.19
CA PHE A 304 -0.71 -21.68 -7.33
C PHE A 304 -0.85 -20.71 -8.51
N LYS A 305 -1.33 -21.17 -9.67
CA LYS A 305 -1.62 -20.32 -10.83
C LYS A 305 -2.68 -19.26 -10.51
N GLN A 306 -3.75 -19.63 -9.79
CA GLN A 306 -4.76 -18.66 -9.34
C GLN A 306 -4.18 -17.62 -8.39
N VAL A 307 -3.32 -18.01 -7.45
CA VAL A 307 -2.65 -17.06 -6.54
C VAL A 307 -1.80 -16.08 -7.36
N MET A 308 -1.03 -16.56 -8.35
CA MET A 308 -0.22 -15.71 -9.22
C MET A 308 -1.06 -14.74 -10.06
N GLU A 309 -2.14 -15.23 -10.68
CA GLU A 309 -3.01 -14.42 -11.52
C GLU A 309 -3.75 -13.35 -10.70
N LYS A 310 -4.37 -13.75 -9.58
CA LYS A 310 -5.20 -12.86 -8.73
C LYS A 310 -4.39 -11.96 -7.80
N SER A 311 -3.07 -12.12 -7.76
CA SER A 311 -2.14 -11.16 -7.14
C SER A 311 -1.36 -10.33 -8.16
N SER A 312 -1.64 -10.48 -9.47
CA SER A 312 -1.00 -9.68 -10.52
C SER A 312 -1.40 -8.20 -10.41
N PRO A 313 -0.53 -7.26 -10.85
CA PRO A 313 -0.89 -5.84 -10.94
C PRO A 313 -2.18 -5.60 -11.74
N GLU A 314 -2.40 -6.35 -12.81
CA GLU A 314 -3.55 -6.22 -13.70
C GLU A 314 -4.85 -6.59 -12.99
N PHE A 315 -4.86 -7.70 -12.24
CA PHE A 315 -6.01 -8.10 -11.44
C PHE A 315 -6.22 -7.13 -10.27
N MET A 316 -5.16 -6.82 -9.52
CA MET A 316 -5.22 -5.89 -8.39
C MET A 316 -5.77 -4.53 -8.81
N LYS A 317 -5.43 -4.03 -10.00
CA LYS A 317 -5.96 -2.76 -10.50
C LYS A 317 -7.48 -2.80 -10.67
N LYS A 318 -8.07 -3.95 -11.00
CA LYS A 318 -9.53 -4.09 -11.15
C LYS A 318 -10.27 -4.04 -9.81
N ILE A 319 -9.68 -4.62 -8.75
CA ILE A 319 -10.34 -4.74 -7.45
C ILE A 319 -9.95 -3.65 -6.44
N MET A 320 -9.00 -2.77 -6.77
CA MET A 320 -8.47 -1.74 -5.84
C MET A 320 -8.91 -0.31 -6.18
N GLU A 321 -10.08 -0.17 -6.78
CA GLU A 321 -10.73 1.12 -6.98
C GLU A 321 -11.51 1.51 -5.72
N PHE A 322 -11.35 2.76 -5.32
CA PHE A 322 -11.95 3.33 -4.13
C PHE A 322 -12.56 4.68 -4.45
N GLU A 323 -13.78 4.89 -3.98
CA GLU A 323 -14.47 6.16 -4.09
C GLU A 323 -14.09 7.05 -2.92
N SER A 324 -13.36 8.13 -3.22
CA SER A 324 -12.95 9.13 -2.25
C SER A 324 -13.90 10.31 -2.29
N THR A 325 -14.48 10.65 -1.14
CA THR A 325 -15.20 11.91 -0.91
C THR A 325 -14.56 12.67 0.25
N ASP A 326 -14.58 13.99 0.21
CA ASP A 326 -14.29 14.84 1.37
C ASP A 326 -15.61 15.46 1.82
N SER A 327 -16.10 15.02 2.98
CA SER A 327 -17.30 15.59 3.61
C SER A 327 -16.93 16.99 4.11
N SER A 328 -17.15 18.03 3.31
CA SER A 328 -17.06 19.39 3.81
C SER A 328 -18.11 19.62 4.88
N ALA A 329 -17.79 20.45 5.88
CA ALA A 329 -18.72 20.84 6.94
C ALA A 329 -19.97 21.59 6.40
N ASP A 330 -19.95 21.97 5.13
CA ASP A 330 -20.91 22.89 4.50
C ASP A 330 -22.08 22.15 3.81
N GLY A 331 -22.14 20.82 3.90
CA GLY A 331 -23.28 20.02 3.41
C GLY A 331 -23.47 20.00 1.88
N LYS A 332 -22.50 20.49 1.10
CA LYS A 332 -22.55 20.46 -0.36
C LYS A 332 -22.11 19.10 -0.90
N PRO A 333 -22.80 18.53 -1.90
CA PRO A 333 -22.31 17.35 -2.61
C PRO A 333 -20.95 17.67 -3.23
N GLN A 334 -19.91 16.92 -2.86
CA GLN A 334 -18.62 16.97 -3.55
C GLN A 334 -18.56 15.88 -4.61
N ASP A 335 -17.80 16.14 -5.67
CA ASP A 335 -17.52 15.16 -6.72
C ASP A 335 -16.84 13.93 -6.12
N VAL A 336 -17.42 12.75 -6.39
CA VAL A 336 -16.81 11.47 -6.02
C VAL A 336 -15.57 11.28 -6.88
N LYS A 337 -14.39 11.19 -6.22
CA LYS A 337 -13.12 10.96 -6.90
C LYS A 337 -12.77 9.49 -6.84
N VAL A 338 -12.75 8.82 -7.99
CA VAL A 338 -12.29 7.43 -8.09
C VAL A 338 -10.76 7.40 -8.01
N PHE A 339 -10.23 6.74 -6.98
CA PHE A 339 -8.80 6.53 -6.75
C PHE A 339 -8.45 5.05 -6.85
N ASN A 340 -7.41 4.72 -7.61
CA ASN A 340 -6.91 3.35 -7.69
C ASN A 340 -5.61 3.20 -6.89
N PHE A 341 -5.57 2.25 -5.96
CA PHE A 341 -4.36 2.02 -5.15
C PHE A 341 -3.20 1.43 -5.95
N VAL A 342 -3.46 0.83 -7.11
CA VAL A 342 -2.45 0.27 -8.02
C VAL A 342 -2.09 1.28 -9.11
N ARG A 343 -1.03 2.05 -8.84
CA ARG A 343 -0.55 3.09 -9.79
C ARG A 343 0.37 2.54 -10.88
N LYS A 344 1.54 2.00 -10.50
CA LYS A 344 2.56 1.48 -11.44
C LYS A 344 3.09 0.09 -11.11
N ALA A 345 2.99 -0.37 -9.85
CA ALA A 345 3.49 -1.68 -9.38
C ALA A 345 4.95 -2.00 -9.80
N LYS A 346 5.84 -1.00 -9.75
CA LYS A 346 7.24 -1.06 -10.19
C LYS A 346 8.20 -0.56 -9.10
N VAL A 347 9.44 -0.99 -9.21
CA VAL A 347 10.60 -0.51 -8.44
C VAL A 347 11.38 0.47 -9.30
N GLY A 348 11.85 1.58 -8.72
CA GLY A 348 12.70 2.58 -9.36
C GLY A 348 11.95 3.73 -10.05
N ASP A 349 10.64 3.87 -9.84
CA ASP A 349 9.86 4.98 -10.40
C ASP A 349 10.26 6.33 -9.80
N TRP A 350 10.84 6.29 -8.59
CA TRP A 350 11.36 7.47 -7.89
C TRP A 350 12.36 8.29 -8.72
N LYS A 351 13.10 7.67 -9.64
CA LYS A 351 14.10 8.35 -10.48
C LYS A 351 13.51 9.49 -11.34
N HIS A 352 12.20 9.47 -11.59
CA HIS A 352 11.51 10.52 -12.33
C HIS A 352 11.08 11.73 -11.47
N TYR A 353 11.18 11.62 -10.15
CA TYR A 353 10.69 12.64 -9.20
C TYR A 353 11.83 13.30 -8.43
N PHE A 354 12.92 12.56 -8.20
CA PHE A 354 14.05 13.04 -7.43
C PHE A 354 15.06 13.80 -8.30
N ASN A 355 15.20 15.09 -8.05
CA ASN A 355 16.36 15.88 -8.50
C ASN A 355 17.51 15.78 -7.48
N GLN A 356 18.65 16.42 -7.75
CA GLN A 356 19.81 16.34 -6.84
C GLN A 356 19.55 16.91 -5.44
N GLU A 357 18.78 17.98 -5.31
CA GLU A 357 18.45 18.58 -4.01
C GLU A 357 17.62 17.63 -3.16
N LEU A 358 16.56 17.04 -3.74
CA LEU A 358 15.71 16.08 -3.05
C LEU A 358 16.47 14.80 -2.64
N LEU A 359 17.43 14.38 -3.48
CA LEU A 359 18.32 13.27 -3.14
C LEU A 359 19.20 13.58 -1.94
N GLN A 360 19.73 14.80 -1.85
CA GLN A 360 20.53 15.23 -0.71
C GLN A 360 19.69 15.28 0.58
N LYS A 361 18.45 15.82 0.52
CA LYS A 361 17.52 15.81 1.66
C LYS A 361 17.26 14.40 2.18
N MET A 362 16.90 13.48 1.27
CA MET A 362 16.65 12.08 1.61
C MET A 362 17.90 11.40 2.19
N ALA A 363 19.06 11.60 1.56
CA ALA A 363 20.32 11.01 2.02
C ALA A 363 20.72 11.49 3.42
N ALA A 364 20.57 12.79 3.71
CA ALA A 364 20.83 13.34 5.04
C ALA A 364 19.92 12.71 6.10
N LYS A 365 18.62 12.54 5.80
CA LYS A 365 17.69 11.91 6.73
C LYS A 365 17.98 10.42 6.94
N ILE A 366 18.34 9.70 5.88
CA ILE A 366 18.78 8.30 5.96
C ILE A 366 20.01 8.21 6.90
N GLU A 367 21.05 9.02 6.67
CA GLU A 367 22.27 9.01 7.49
C GLU A 367 21.97 9.29 8.97
N GLU A 368 21.11 10.27 9.25
CA GLU A 368 20.65 10.60 10.60
C GLU A 368 19.92 9.43 11.27
N LYS A 369 18.87 8.92 10.62
CA LYS A 369 17.92 7.98 11.23
C LYS A 369 18.41 6.55 11.28
N THR A 370 19.19 6.11 10.29
CA THR A 370 19.70 4.73 10.23
C THR A 370 21.12 4.61 10.77
N LYS A 371 21.60 5.62 11.51
CA LYS A 371 22.93 5.59 12.12
C LYS A 371 23.07 4.39 13.04
N GLY A 372 24.10 3.57 12.80
CA GLY A 372 24.36 2.35 13.58
C GLY A 372 23.51 1.14 13.17
N SER A 373 22.72 1.26 12.10
CA SER A 373 21.95 0.18 11.51
C SER A 373 22.45 -0.12 10.10
N ASP A 374 22.39 -1.39 9.70
CA ASP A 374 22.69 -1.88 8.36
C ASP A 374 21.44 -2.02 7.48
N ILE A 375 20.27 -1.54 7.95
CA ILE A 375 18.98 -1.64 7.23
C ILE A 375 19.04 -1.15 5.78
N MET A 376 19.84 -0.14 5.48
CA MET A 376 19.97 0.38 4.13
C MET A 376 20.68 -0.57 3.16
N ASN A 377 21.36 -1.62 3.67
CA ASN A 377 21.92 -2.70 2.85
C ASN A 377 20.84 -3.48 2.12
N LEU A 378 19.60 -3.49 2.62
CA LEU A 378 18.45 -4.13 1.95
C LEU A 378 18.21 -3.60 0.51
N TRP A 379 18.68 -2.39 0.21
CA TRP A 379 18.47 -1.72 -1.08
C TRP A 379 19.77 -1.30 -1.77
N LYS A 380 20.92 -1.81 -1.31
CA LYS A 380 22.17 -1.68 -2.06
C LYS A 380 22.09 -2.59 -3.29
N ARG A 381 22.60 -2.13 -4.44
CA ARG A 381 22.71 -3.00 -5.61
C ARG A 381 23.82 -4.04 -5.35
N PRO A 382 23.66 -5.30 -5.81
CA PRO A 382 24.67 -6.35 -5.62
C PRO A 382 26.05 -6.12 -6.26
N THR A 383 26.32 -4.96 -6.86
CA THR A 383 27.55 -4.67 -7.61
C THR A 383 28.44 -3.61 -6.97
N GLU A 384 28.23 -3.27 -5.69
CA GLU A 384 29.07 -2.33 -4.93
C GLU A 384 29.72 -3.01 -3.71
N SER A 385 30.27 -4.22 -3.91
CA SER A 385 31.11 -4.93 -2.94
C SER A 385 32.59 -4.80 -3.27
#